data_AF-A0A9E5KFD3-F1
#
_entry.id   AF-A0A9E5KFD3-F1
#
_cell.length_a   1.000
_cell.length_b   1.000
_cell.length_c   1.000
_cell.angle_alpha   90.00
_cell.angle_beta   90.00
_cell.angle_gamma   90.00
#
_symmetry.space_group_name_H-M   'P 1'
#
loop_
_entity.id
_entity.type
_entity.pdbx_description
1 polymer ?
#
loop_
_entity_poly.entity_id
_entity_poly.type
_entity_poly.pdbx_seq_one_letter_code
_entity_poly.pdbx_strand_id
1 'polypeptide(L)'
;RAPYELFAYLGDVTHVAKLALLETTNQLPQLQQAQVVDAGACVLVLFHESVSSFYNGHQIKISFATKNSPIPINTKYNGPEFELTLLLTTQQDARLLLKTSLSELGESLTIAGTCPEFKIHIHTDLVDQVLNTVGALGEVSMVTTTSLPEHIAKS
;
A
#
# COMPACT_ATOMS: atom_id res chain seq x y z
N ARG A 1 7.80 -23.38 28.18
CA ARG A 1 6.75 -22.44 28.64
C ARG A 1 7.41 -21.07 28.71
N ALA A 2 6.90 -20.05 28.03
CA ALA A 2 7.48 -18.71 28.08
C ALA A 2 7.43 -18.13 29.52
N PRO A 3 8.30 -17.16 29.85
CA PRO A 3 8.27 -16.49 31.16
C PRO A 3 7.00 -15.65 31.33
N TYR A 4 6.51 -15.54 32.57
CA TYR A 4 5.26 -14.84 32.89
C TYR A 4 5.22 -13.40 32.37
N GLU A 5 6.34 -12.68 32.50
CA GLU A 5 6.47 -11.30 32.03
C GLU A 5 6.24 -11.16 30.53
N LEU A 6 6.68 -12.14 29.74
CA LEU A 6 6.46 -12.16 28.29
C LEU A 6 4.98 -12.33 27.95
N PHE A 7 4.24 -13.12 28.73
CA PHE A 7 2.80 -13.29 28.53
C PHE A 7 2.03 -12.01 28.82
N ALA A 8 2.32 -11.36 29.96
CA ALA A 8 1.69 -10.11 30.34
C ALA A 8 1.97 -9.03 29.28
N TYR A 9 3.23 -8.90 28.87
CA TYR A 9 3.64 -7.96 27.83
C TYR A 9 2.92 -8.19 26.49
N LEU A 10 2.89 -9.43 25.99
CA LEU A 10 2.21 -9.75 24.73
C LEU A 10 0.70 -9.51 24.82
N GLY A 11 0.09 -9.76 25.98
CA GLY A 11 -1.31 -9.43 26.26
C GLY A 11 -1.58 -7.93 26.19
N ASP A 12 -0.76 -7.13 26.86
CA ASP A 12 -0.88 -5.67 26.89
C ASP A 12 -0.69 -5.05 25.49
N VAL A 13 0.34 -5.50 24.75
CA VAL A 13 0.58 -5.06 23.37
C VAL A 13 -0.61 -5.40 22.47
N THR A 14 -1.14 -6.62 22.57
CA THR A 14 -2.30 -7.04 21.78
C THR A 14 -3.53 -6.19 22.11
N HIS A 15 -3.74 -5.87 23.39
CA HIS A 15 -4.85 -5.02 23.81
C HIS A 15 -4.73 -3.60 23.25
N VAL A 16 -3.56 -2.97 23.39
CA VAL A 16 -3.31 -1.63 22.85
C VAL A 16 -3.44 -1.61 21.33
N ALA A 17 -2.94 -2.64 20.64
CA ALA A 17 -3.06 -2.75 19.18
C ALA A 17 -4.51 -2.83 18.70
N LYS A 18 -5.39 -3.55 19.43
CA LYS A 18 -6.84 -3.58 19.13
C LYS A 18 -7.52 -2.23 19.29
N LEU A 19 -7.16 -1.48 20.33
CA LEU A 19 -7.68 -0.12 20.51
C LEU A 19 -7.22 0.79 19.38
N ALA A 20 -5.93 0.74 19.03
CA ALA A 20 -5.38 1.49 17.91
C ALA A 20 -6.07 1.14 16.58
N LEU A 21 -6.42 -0.14 16.37
CA LEU A 21 -7.15 -0.58 15.19
C LEU A 21 -8.54 0.07 15.09
N LEU A 22 -9.29 0.16 16.20
CA LEU A 22 -10.60 0.81 16.19
C LEU A 22 -10.49 2.31 15.84
N GLU A 23 -9.43 2.98 16.30
CA GLU A 23 -9.19 4.39 15.99
C GLU A 23 -8.91 4.63 14.50
N THR A 24 -8.42 3.63 13.76
CA THR A 24 -8.16 3.78 12.31
C THR A 24 -9.41 4.14 11.52
N THR A 25 -10.61 3.76 11.99
CA THR A 25 -11.87 4.15 11.36
C THR A 25 -12.02 5.66 11.24
N ASN A 26 -11.42 6.46 12.12
CA ASN A 26 -11.52 7.92 12.10
C ASN A 26 -10.31 8.62 11.46
N GLN A 27 -9.31 7.87 10.97
CA GLN A 27 -8.06 8.46 10.46
C GLN A 27 -8.14 8.89 9.00
N LEU A 28 -9.05 8.28 8.21
CA LEU A 28 -9.28 8.61 6.82
C LEU A 28 -10.79 8.79 6.56
N PRO A 29 -11.20 9.81 5.77
CA PRO A 29 -12.61 10.02 5.43
C PRO A 29 -13.28 8.79 4.83
N GLN A 30 -12.56 8.03 4.01
CA GLN A 30 -13.06 6.82 3.34
C GLN A 30 -13.38 5.71 4.36
N LEU A 31 -12.50 5.49 5.34
CA LEU A 31 -12.70 4.50 6.40
C LEU A 31 -13.88 4.90 7.29
N GLN A 32 -13.98 6.19 7.62
CA GLN A 32 -15.06 6.73 8.45
C GLN A 32 -16.42 6.60 7.76
N GLN A 33 -16.50 6.95 6.48
CA GLN A 33 -17.71 6.83 5.66
C GLN A 33 -18.17 5.38 5.52
N ALA A 34 -17.23 4.45 5.33
CA ALA A 34 -17.53 3.03 5.22
C ALA A 34 -17.74 2.34 6.59
N GLN A 35 -17.44 3.01 7.70
CA GLN A 35 -17.46 2.45 9.06
C GLN A 35 -16.63 1.17 9.18
N VAL A 36 -15.45 1.18 8.56
CA VAL A 36 -14.50 0.06 8.57
C VAL A 36 -13.18 0.49 9.20
N VAL A 37 -12.42 -0.48 9.69
CA VAL A 37 -11.05 -0.28 10.16
C VAL A 37 -10.08 -0.42 8.99
N ASP A 38 -8.86 0.10 9.15
CA ASP A 38 -7.78 -0.09 8.19
C ASP A 38 -7.40 -1.59 8.10
N ALA A 39 -7.33 -2.11 6.87
CA ALA A 39 -7.05 -3.51 6.62
C ALA A 39 -5.60 -3.88 6.98
N GLY A 40 -4.64 -2.98 6.75
CA GLY A 40 -3.23 -3.20 7.09
C GLY A 40 -3.01 -3.26 8.60
N ALA A 41 -3.61 -2.33 9.34
CA ALA A 41 -3.61 -2.34 10.80
C ALA A 41 -4.28 -3.60 11.35
N CYS A 42 -5.36 -4.07 10.72
CA CYS A 42 -6.05 -5.31 11.10
C CYS A 42 -5.11 -6.52 11.01
N VAL A 43 -4.35 -6.65 9.91
CA VAL A 43 -3.36 -7.72 9.74
C VAL A 43 -2.28 -7.67 10.82
N LEU A 44 -1.81 -6.48 11.19
CA LEU A 44 -0.81 -6.33 12.25
C LEU A 44 -1.35 -6.79 13.62
N VAL A 45 -2.60 -6.45 13.96
CA VAL A 45 -3.25 -6.93 15.18
C VAL A 45 -3.37 -8.46 15.19
N LEU A 46 -3.80 -9.05 14.07
CA LEU A 46 -3.90 -10.50 13.92
C LEU A 46 -2.56 -11.21 14.10
N PHE A 47 -1.48 -10.60 13.62
CA PHE A 47 -0.12 -11.09 13.87
C PHE A 47 0.21 -11.09 15.37
N HIS A 48 -0.07 -10.00 16.08
CA HIS A 48 0.15 -9.93 17.53
C HIS A 48 -0.68 -10.95 18.31
N GLU A 49 -1.96 -11.12 17.94
CA GLU A 49 -2.81 -12.16 18.53
C GLU A 49 -2.25 -13.57 18.30
N SER A 50 -1.75 -13.84 17.08
CA SER A 50 -1.09 -15.09 16.66
C SER A 50 0.10 -15.42 17.54
N VAL A 51 1.00 -14.46 17.71
CA VAL A 51 2.17 -14.62 18.58
C VAL A 51 1.75 -14.84 20.03
N SER A 52 0.85 -14.01 20.55
CA SER A 52 0.37 -14.12 21.94
C SER A 52 -0.25 -15.50 22.22
N SER A 53 -1.12 -15.98 21.33
CA SER A 53 -1.82 -17.25 21.52
C SER A 53 -0.93 -18.47 21.35
N PHE A 54 0.06 -18.42 20.45
CA PHE A 54 1.09 -19.46 20.32
C PHE A 54 1.81 -19.69 21.66
N TYR A 55 2.20 -18.62 22.33
CA TYR A 55 2.86 -18.69 23.64
C TYR A 55 1.88 -19.10 24.76
N ASN A 56 0.61 -18.68 24.68
CA ASN A 56 -0.40 -18.96 25.70
C ASN A 56 -1.10 -20.32 25.56
N GLY A 57 -0.82 -21.10 24.51
CA GLY A 57 -1.48 -22.38 24.23
C GLY A 57 -2.97 -22.27 23.93
N HIS A 58 -3.46 -21.06 23.61
CA HIS A 58 -4.86 -20.81 23.27
C HIS A 58 -5.05 -20.96 21.76
N GLN A 59 -6.19 -21.52 21.35
CA GLN A 59 -6.56 -21.51 19.93
C GLN A 59 -7.12 -20.13 19.57
N ILE A 60 -6.59 -19.55 18.50
CA ILE A 60 -7.18 -18.35 17.91
C ILE A 60 -8.29 -18.79 16.97
N LYS A 61 -9.48 -18.27 17.22
CA LYS A 61 -10.54 -18.27 16.21
C LYS A 61 -10.42 -16.98 15.42
N ILE A 62 -9.70 -17.04 14.30
CA ILE A 62 -9.68 -15.94 13.34
C ILE A 62 -11.04 -15.98 12.65
N SER A 63 -11.84 -14.93 12.83
CA SER A 63 -13.10 -14.77 12.13
C SER A 63 -13.15 -13.35 11.61
N PHE A 64 -12.90 -13.21 10.31
CA PHE A 64 -13.21 -11.97 9.62
C PHE A 64 -14.73 -11.86 9.53
N ALA A 65 -15.29 -10.73 9.94
CA ALA A 65 -16.70 -10.48 9.71
C ALA A 65 -16.92 -10.42 8.20
N THR A 66 -17.48 -11.48 7.62
CA THR A 66 -17.97 -11.50 6.24
C THR A 66 -19.25 -10.67 6.19
N LYS A 67 -19.12 -9.34 6.20
CA LYS A 67 -20.26 -8.46 6.00
C LYS A 67 -20.64 -8.59 4.52
N ASN A 68 -21.51 -9.54 4.20
CA ASN A 68 -22.07 -9.79 2.84
C ASN A 68 -23.02 -8.68 2.37
N SER A 69 -22.98 -7.49 2.96
CA SER A 69 -23.73 -6.35 2.45
C SER A 69 -22.76 -5.58 1.56
N PRO A 70 -22.98 -5.54 0.23
CA PRO A 70 -22.24 -4.62 -0.61
C PRO A 70 -22.57 -3.22 -0.10
N ILE A 71 -21.64 -2.64 0.66
CA ILE A 71 -21.62 -1.20 0.85
C ILE A 71 -21.53 -0.66 -0.58
N PRO A 72 -22.47 0.14 -1.09
CA PRO A 72 -22.34 0.73 -2.41
C PRO A 72 -21.17 1.71 -2.32
N ILE A 73 -19.98 1.18 -2.60
CA ILE A 73 -18.78 1.97 -2.78
C ILE A 73 -19.03 2.73 -4.08
N ASN A 74 -19.60 3.94 -3.98
CA ASN A 74 -19.61 4.87 -5.10
C ASN A 74 -18.21 5.49 -5.23
N THR A 75 -17.21 4.65 -5.48
CA THR A 75 -15.87 5.08 -5.87
C THR A 75 -15.91 5.39 -7.35
N LYS A 76 -16.46 6.54 -7.71
CA LYS A 76 -15.99 7.18 -8.92
C LYS A 76 -14.53 7.55 -8.66
N TYR A 77 -13.65 6.67 -9.14
CA TYR A 77 -12.23 6.95 -9.17
C TYR A 77 -12.02 8.12 -10.12
N ASN A 78 -11.57 9.24 -9.58
CA ASN A 78 -11.32 10.48 -10.32
C ASN A 78 -9.81 10.72 -10.54
N GLY A 79 -8.98 9.69 -10.35
CA GLY A 79 -7.54 9.78 -10.59
C GLY A 79 -7.14 9.34 -12.01
N PRO A 80 -5.83 9.31 -12.30
CA PRO A 80 -5.31 8.92 -13.60
C PRO A 80 -5.69 7.49 -14.00
N GLU A 81 -6.01 7.26 -15.27
CA GLU A 81 -6.50 5.98 -15.77
C GLU A 81 -5.44 4.86 -15.68
N PHE A 82 -4.16 5.20 -15.80
CA PHE A 82 -3.09 4.21 -15.89
C PHE A 82 -2.10 4.26 -14.73
N GLU A 83 -1.73 3.08 -14.28
CA GLU A 83 -0.55 2.82 -13.47
C GLU A 83 0.60 2.40 -14.38
N LEU A 84 1.69 3.15 -14.37
CA LEU A 84 2.91 2.86 -15.12
C LEU A 84 4.04 2.49 -14.15
N THR A 85 4.58 1.29 -14.32
CA THR A 85 5.82 0.84 -13.68
C THR A 85 6.89 0.59 -14.73
N LEU A 86 8.10 1.07 -14.50
CA LEU A 86 9.23 0.87 -15.41
C LEU A 86 10.57 0.84 -14.67
N LEU A 87 11.61 0.34 -15.35
CA LEU A 87 12.99 0.38 -14.91
C LEU A 87 13.79 1.28 -15.86
N LEU A 88 14.45 2.29 -15.31
CA LEU A 88 15.43 3.11 -16.01
C LEU A 88 16.84 2.66 -15.64
N THR A 89 17.67 2.43 -16.66
CA THR A 89 19.11 2.20 -16.52
C THR A 89 19.87 3.38 -17.11
N THR A 90 20.65 4.09 -16.30
CA THR A 90 21.43 5.26 -16.71
C THR A 90 22.77 5.32 -15.98
N GLN A 91 23.80 5.91 -16.59
CA GLN A 91 25.14 5.99 -16.01
C GLN A 91 25.30 7.13 -14.99
N GLN A 92 24.31 8.01 -14.88
CA GLN A 92 24.35 9.18 -14.01
C GLN A 92 23.19 9.14 -13.00
N ASP A 93 23.37 9.77 -11.84
CA ASP A 93 22.28 9.89 -10.88
C ASP A 93 21.19 10.83 -11.42
N ALA A 94 20.09 10.23 -11.89
CA ALA A 94 18.96 10.94 -12.49
C ALA A 94 17.82 11.19 -11.50
N ARG A 95 17.98 10.83 -10.21
CA ARG A 95 16.87 10.82 -9.24
C ARG A 95 16.17 12.18 -9.11
N LEU A 96 16.95 13.26 -9.02
CA LEU A 96 16.40 14.60 -8.81
C LEU A 96 15.69 15.10 -10.08
N LEU A 97 16.27 14.86 -11.25
CA LEU A 97 15.67 15.19 -12.55
C LEU A 97 14.37 14.42 -12.77
N LEU A 98 14.37 13.10 -12.55
CA LEU A 98 13.18 12.26 -12.62
C LEU A 98 12.08 12.77 -11.69
N LYS A 99 12.43 13.11 -10.44
CA LYS A 99 11.46 13.62 -9.49
C LYS A 99 10.83 14.91 -10.02
N THR A 100 11.62 15.87 -10.47
CA THR A 100 11.10 17.16 -10.97
C THR A 100 10.25 16.97 -12.22
N SER A 101 10.74 16.26 -13.24
CA SER A 101 10.04 16.11 -14.51
C SER A 101 8.77 15.25 -14.39
N LEU A 102 8.79 14.18 -13.60
CA LEU A 102 7.66 13.28 -13.47
C LEU A 102 6.59 13.77 -12.49
N SER A 103 6.92 14.69 -11.58
CA SER A 103 5.92 15.28 -10.67
C SER A 103 4.88 16.14 -11.39
N GLU A 104 5.17 16.60 -12.61
CA GLU A 104 4.24 17.37 -13.45
C GLU A 104 3.38 16.47 -14.36
N LEU A 105 3.80 15.21 -14.58
CA LEU A 105 3.18 14.30 -15.54
C LEU A 105 2.21 13.30 -14.89
N GLY A 106 2.09 13.28 -13.57
CA GLY A 106 1.20 12.37 -12.88
C GLY A 106 1.22 12.49 -11.37
N GLU A 107 0.53 11.57 -10.71
CA GLU A 107 0.39 11.50 -9.27
C GLU A 107 1.01 10.20 -8.71
N SER A 108 1.14 10.11 -7.38
CA SER A 108 1.66 8.92 -6.69
C SER A 108 3.04 8.44 -7.17
N LEU A 109 3.92 9.38 -7.55
CA LEU A 109 5.26 9.08 -8.03
C LEU A 109 6.14 8.47 -6.93
N THR A 110 6.65 7.27 -7.21
CA THR A 110 7.66 6.59 -6.40
C THR A 110 8.90 6.29 -7.24
N ILE A 111 10.07 6.63 -6.72
CA ILE A 111 11.37 6.33 -7.33
C ILE A 111 12.21 5.57 -6.31
N ALA A 112 12.50 4.31 -6.62
CA ALA A 112 13.33 3.43 -5.81
C ALA A 112 14.63 3.07 -6.56
N GLY A 113 15.68 2.75 -5.81
CA GLY A 113 17.00 2.43 -6.37
C GLY A 113 17.97 3.61 -6.43
N THR A 114 19.11 3.35 -7.05
CA THR A 114 20.26 4.25 -7.20
C THR A 114 20.97 3.91 -8.51
N CYS A 115 21.73 4.86 -9.06
CA CYS A 115 22.55 4.64 -10.25
C CYS A 115 23.28 3.29 -10.22
N PRO A 116 23.19 2.46 -11.28
CA PRO A 116 22.59 2.81 -12.58
C PRO A 116 21.09 2.54 -12.71
N GLU A 117 20.44 1.91 -11.72
CA GLU A 117 19.08 1.39 -11.86
C GLU A 117 18.05 2.14 -11.00
N PHE A 118 17.00 2.65 -11.65
CA PHE A 118 15.89 3.34 -11.00
C PHE A 118 14.57 2.67 -11.35
N LYS A 119 13.88 2.14 -10.34
CA LYS A 119 12.51 1.65 -10.49
C LYS A 119 11.54 2.79 -10.24
N ILE A 120 10.69 3.05 -11.23
CA ILE A 120 9.74 4.16 -11.24
C ILE A 120 8.33 3.60 -11.26
N HIS A 121 7.46 4.16 -10.43
CA HIS A 121 6.02 3.92 -10.42
C HIS A 121 5.32 5.27 -10.39
N ILE A 122 4.41 5.49 -11.33
CA ILE A 122 3.60 6.72 -11.43
C ILE A 122 2.17 6.38 -11.89
N HIS A 123 1.19 7.12 -11.40
CA HIS A 123 -0.17 7.12 -11.94
C HIS A 123 -0.32 8.29 -12.91
N THR A 124 -0.67 8.04 -14.16
CA THR A 124 -0.70 9.07 -15.20
C THR A 124 -1.68 8.72 -16.33
N ASP A 125 -2.27 9.74 -16.95
CA ASP A 125 -2.99 9.61 -18.23
C ASP A 125 -2.03 9.78 -19.43
N LEU A 126 -0.79 10.20 -19.17
CA LEU A 126 0.21 10.61 -20.16
C LEU A 126 1.35 9.60 -20.25
N VAL A 127 1.02 8.31 -20.40
CA VAL A 127 1.99 7.20 -20.43
C VAL A 127 3.12 7.44 -21.43
N ASP A 128 2.79 7.86 -22.65
CA ASP A 128 3.78 8.12 -23.70
C ASP A 128 4.74 9.27 -23.33
N GLN A 129 4.23 10.32 -22.68
CA GLN A 129 5.07 11.45 -22.26
C GLN A 129 6.03 11.05 -21.16
N VAL A 130 5.59 10.20 -20.22
CA VAL A 130 6.46 9.64 -19.18
C VAL A 130 7.55 8.77 -19.81
N LEU A 131 7.18 7.86 -20.71
CA LEU A 131 8.15 6.98 -21.37
C LEU A 131 9.18 7.78 -22.18
N ASN A 132 8.76 8.82 -22.90
CA ASN A 132 9.67 9.70 -23.63
C ASN A 132 10.61 10.48 -22.71
N THR A 133 10.08 11.01 -21.60
CA THR A 133 10.86 11.78 -20.62
C THR A 133 11.91 10.90 -19.94
N VAL A 134 11.54 9.67 -19.55
CA VAL A 134 12.46 8.72 -18.95
C VAL A 134 13.47 8.19 -19.97
N GLY A 135 13.03 7.89 -21.19
CA GLY A 135 13.88 7.41 -22.29
C GLY A 135 14.93 8.43 -22.75
N ALA A 136 14.69 9.73 -22.53
CA ALA A 136 15.70 10.76 -22.78
C ALA A 136 16.90 10.70 -21.80
N LEU A 137 16.73 10.04 -20.65
CA LEU A 137 17.74 9.96 -19.58
C LEU A 137 18.56 8.66 -19.59
N GLY A 138 18.10 7.63 -20.31
CA GLY A 138 18.76 6.33 -20.36
C GLY A 138 17.90 5.23 -20.98
N GLU A 139 18.29 3.98 -20.74
CA GLU A 139 17.60 2.80 -21.27
C GLU A 139 16.40 2.44 -20.41
N VAL A 140 15.22 2.29 -21.04
CA VAL A 140 13.98 1.89 -20.36
C VAL A 140 13.71 0.42 -20.61
N SER A 141 13.45 -0.31 -19.54
CA SER A 141 13.11 -1.74 -19.56
C SER A 141 11.99 -2.06 -18.58
N MET A 142 11.45 -3.29 -18.65
CA MET A 142 10.43 -3.78 -17.71
C MET A 142 9.18 -2.88 -17.60
N VAL A 143 8.75 -2.29 -18.72
CA VAL A 143 7.57 -1.41 -18.76
C VAL A 143 6.31 -2.23 -18.59
N THR A 144 5.52 -1.89 -17.59
CA THR A 144 4.20 -2.47 -17.32
C THR A 144 3.20 -1.33 -17.14
N THR A 145 2.10 -1.38 -17.91
CA THR A 145 1.00 -0.43 -17.82
C THR A 145 -0.27 -1.18 -17.45
N THR A 146 -0.98 -0.68 -16.44
CA THR A 146 -2.22 -1.31 -15.95
C THR A 146 -3.32 -0.27 -15.83
N SER A 147 -4.57 -0.62 -16.17
CA SER A 147 -5.71 0.27 -15.99
C SER A 147 -6.18 0.25 -14.53
N LEU A 148 -6.23 1.41 -13.89
CA LEU A 148 -6.62 1.59 -12.48
C LEU A 148 -8.15 1.37 -12.25
N PRO A 149 -9.06 1.86 -13.12
CA PRO A 149 -10.49 1.60 -12.98
C PRO A 149 -10.87 0.10 -12.96
N GLU A 150 -10.17 -0.74 -13.72
CA GLU A 150 -10.44 -2.19 -13.76
C GLU A 150 -9.96 -2.93 -12.50
N HIS A 151 -8.95 -2.42 -11.81
CA HIS A 151 -8.40 -3.07 -10.60
C HIS A 151 -9.33 -2.88 -9.38
N ILE A 152 -10.02 -1.74 -9.31
CA ILE A 152 -11.02 -1.45 -8.26
C ILE A 152 -12.27 -2.34 -8.43
N ALA A 153 -12.62 -2.71 -9.67
CA ALA A 153 -13.79 -3.55 -9.95
C ALA A 153 -13.58 -5.05 -9.65
N LYS A 154 -12.34 -5.49 -9.40
CA LYS A 154 -11.98 -6.91 -9.17
C LYS A 154 -11.51 -7.24 -7.75
N SER A 155 -11.48 -6.27 -6.84
CA SER A 155 -11.10 -6.46 -5.42
C SER A 155 -12.31 -6.37 -4.51
#